data_AF-A0A350CAS8-F1
#
_entry.id   AF-A0A350CAS8-F1
#
_cell.length_a   1.000
_cell.length_b   1.000
_cell.length_c   1.000
_cell.angle_alpha   90.00
_cell.angle_beta   90.00
_cell.angle_gamma   90.00
#
_symmetry.space_group_name_H-M   'P 1'
#
loop_
_entity.id
_entity.type
_entity.pdbx_description
1 polymer ?
#
loop_
_entity_poly.entity_id
_entity_poly.type
_entity_poly.pdbx_seq_one_letter_code
_entity_poly.pdbx_strand_id
1 'polypeptide(L)'
;MRWALLLAICCLPPADALADEQQPAGPAELFRSRIAPLLQQSCLKCHSGDKPEGGLSLSTRAQLLKGGDSGPAVSATDVAASLLLQAVRWEGPQMPPTGRLPAREIEAIQQWIATGLEWPADLAELKSAPVRKAPEVNAETKQHWSFQPVRRPAVPAAP
;
A
#
# COMPACT_ATOMS: atom_id res chain seq x y z
N MET A 1 12.35 24.82 -65.70
CA MET A 1 11.65 23.65 -65.13
C MET A 1 12.22 23.34 -63.77
N ARG A 2 11.34 23.23 -62.77
CA ARG A 2 11.65 23.06 -61.35
C ARG A 2 11.84 21.57 -61.07
N TRP A 3 12.97 21.17 -60.49
CA TRP A 3 13.14 19.82 -59.92
C TRP A 3 13.45 20.01 -58.44
N ALA A 4 12.40 19.90 -57.62
CA ALA A 4 12.51 19.77 -56.18
C ALA A 4 12.66 18.29 -55.86
N LEU A 5 13.79 17.88 -55.28
CA LEU A 5 13.92 16.59 -54.63
C LEU A 5 13.68 16.78 -53.14
N LEU A 6 12.60 16.14 -52.67
CA LEU A 6 12.14 16.06 -51.30
C LEU A 6 13.13 15.25 -50.46
N LEU A 7 13.76 15.91 -49.48
CA LEU A 7 14.39 15.23 -48.34
C LEU A 7 13.28 14.76 -47.39
N ALA A 8 12.94 13.48 -47.46
CA ALA A 8 12.09 12.82 -46.49
C ALA A 8 12.87 12.62 -45.18
N ILE A 9 12.80 13.61 -44.28
CA ILE A 9 13.25 13.47 -42.90
C ILE A 9 12.19 12.64 -42.18
N CYS A 10 12.50 11.35 -41.98
CA CYS A 10 11.71 10.45 -41.13
C CYS A 10 11.98 10.85 -39.66
N CYS A 11 11.13 11.73 -39.13
CA CYS A 11 11.15 12.11 -37.73
C CYS A 11 10.53 10.97 -36.91
N LEU A 12 11.36 10.05 -36.39
CA LEU A 12 10.90 9.12 -35.36
C LEU A 12 10.59 9.92 -34.08
N PRO A 13 9.39 9.84 -33.52
CA PRO A 13 9.14 10.39 -32.20
C PRO A 13 9.87 9.54 -31.15
N PRO A 14 10.39 10.13 -30.06
CA PRO A 14 10.87 9.36 -28.93
C PRO A 14 9.69 8.58 -28.33
N ALA A 15 9.87 7.27 -28.17
CA ALA A 15 8.99 6.43 -27.38
C ALA A 15 9.21 6.71 -25.90
N ASP A 16 8.75 7.86 -25.41
CA ASP A 16 8.56 8.12 -23.98
C ASP A 16 7.19 7.60 -23.58
N ALA A 17 7.10 6.29 -23.44
CA ALA A 17 6.05 5.66 -22.67
C ALA A 17 6.74 4.65 -21.75
N LEU A 18 6.56 4.86 -20.44
CA LEU A 18 6.30 3.87 -19.40
C LEU A 18 6.91 4.32 -18.06
N ALA A 19 6.20 5.21 -17.38
CA ALA A 19 5.85 5.09 -15.96
C ALA A 19 5.14 6.38 -15.57
N ASP A 20 3.81 6.38 -15.65
CA ASP A 20 3.01 7.34 -14.91
C ASP A 20 3.13 6.95 -13.42
N GLU A 21 4.25 7.30 -12.81
CA GLU A 21 4.35 7.39 -11.35
C GLU A 21 3.47 8.56 -10.94
N GLN A 22 2.17 8.27 -10.80
CA GLN A 22 1.20 9.23 -10.32
C GLN A 22 1.54 9.59 -8.88
N GLN A 23 2.36 10.63 -8.76
CA GLN A 23 2.63 11.30 -7.50
C GLN A 23 1.27 11.72 -6.93
N PRO A 24 0.95 11.36 -5.68
CA PRO A 24 -0.37 11.61 -5.13
C PRO A 24 -0.70 13.10 -5.21
N ALA A 25 -1.94 13.41 -5.58
CA ALA A 25 -2.43 14.78 -5.88
C ALA A 25 -2.50 15.72 -4.65
N GLY A 26 -1.84 15.38 -3.54
CA GLY A 26 -1.75 16.15 -2.30
C GLY A 26 -1.62 15.25 -1.06
N PRO A 27 -1.41 15.84 0.14
CA PRO A 27 -1.23 15.08 1.38
C PRO A 27 -2.41 14.17 1.74
N ALA A 28 -3.65 14.61 1.50
CA ALA A 28 -4.84 13.79 1.75
C ALA A 28 -4.93 12.58 0.81
N GLU A 29 -4.55 12.75 -0.47
CA GLU A 29 -4.54 11.66 -1.45
C GLU A 29 -3.40 10.68 -1.18
N LEU A 30 -2.22 11.16 -0.78
CA LEU A 30 -1.12 10.32 -0.30
C LEU A 30 -1.59 9.45 0.86
N PHE A 31 -2.33 10.04 1.82
CA PHE A 31 -2.86 9.28 2.93
C PHE A 31 -3.83 8.18 2.46
N ARG A 32 -4.83 8.52 1.65
CA ARG A 32 -5.85 7.54 1.20
C ARG A 32 -5.27 6.43 0.33
N SER A 33 -4.40 6.77 -0.61
CA SER A 33 -3.92 5.86 -1.64
C SER A 33 -2.71 5.03 -1.22
N ARG A 34 -1.92 5.49 -0.24
CA ARG A 34 -0.69 4.82 0.20
C ARG A 34 -0.69 4.54 1.69
N ILE A 35 -0.85 5.56 2.54
CA ILE A 35 -0.65 5.42 4.00
C ILE A 35 -1.73 4.57 4.66
N ALA A 36 -3.01 4.86 4.43
CA ALA A 36 -4.10 4.11 5.06
C ALA A 36 -4.03 2.61 4.72
N PRO A 37 -3.93 2.19 3.44
CA PRO A 37 -3.75 0.77 3.11
C PRO A 37 -2.53 0.14 3.77
N LEU A 38 -1.40 0.87 3.82
CA LEU A 38 -0.16 0.40 4.45
C LEU A 38 -0.34 0.17 5.95
N LEU A 39 -0.90 1.14 6.67
CA LEU A 39 -1.17 1.02 8.11
C LEU A 39 -2.09 -0.17 8.38
N GLN A 40 -3.19 -0.27 7.63
CA GLN A 40 -4.18 -1.35 7.80
C GLN A 40 -3.59 -2.75 7.58
N GLN A 41 -2.69 -2.90 6.61
CA GLN A 41 -2.13 -4.20 6.23
C GLN A 41 -0.92 -4.60 7.07
N SER A 42 -0.06 -3.63 7.43
CA SER A 42 1.27 -3.90 7.97
C SER A 42 1.44 -3.48 9.42
N CYS A 43 0.55 -2.63 9.97
CA CYS A 43 0.75 -2.03 11.30
C CYS A 43 -0.38 -2.37 12.28
N LEU A 44 -1.64 -2.24 11.87
CA LEU A 44 -2.79 -2.33 12.77
C LEU A 44 -3.04 -3.73 13.35
N LYS A 45 -2.40 -4.78 12.83
CA LYS A 45 -2.49 -6.12 13.43
C LYS A 45 -1.94 -6.15 14.87
N CYS A 46 -0.89 -5.36 15.14
CA CYS A 46 -0.21 -5.29 16.44
C CYS A 46 -0.42 -3.94 17.14
N HIS A 47 -0.56 -2.85 16.37
CA HIS A 47 -0.67 -1.48 16.88
C HIS A 47 -2.10 -0.92 16.77
N SER A 48 -3.10 -1.68 17.23
CA SER A 48 -4.48 -1.23 17.37
C SER A 48 -5.23 -2.02 18.46
N GLY A 49 -6.50 -1.69 18.69
CA GLY A 49 -7.36 -2.39 19.66
C GLY A 49 -7.08 -2.02 21.12
N ASP A 50 -7.57 -2.84 22.05
CA ASP A 50 -7.54 -2.52 23.49
C ASP A 50 -6.15 -2.66 24.13
N LYS A 51 -5.27 -3.47 23.53
CA LYS A 51 -3.92 -3.74 24.03
C LYS A 51 -2.90 -3.71 22.89
N PRO A 52 -2.63 -2.53 22.31
CA PRO A 52 -1.65 -2.41 21.25
C PRO A 52 -0.23 -2.68 21.78
N GLU A 53 0.62 -3.28 20.96
CA GLU A 53 2.02 -3.52 21.29
C GLU A 53 2.76 -2.20 21.59
N GLY A 54 3.53 -2.20 22.69
CA GLY A 54 4.25 -1.02 23.17
C GLY A 54 3.35 0.17 23.53
N GLY A 55 2.07 -0.08 23.81
CA GLY A 55 1.10 0.98 24.14
C GLY A 55 0.77 1.92 22.98
N LEU A 56 1.25 1.63 21.76
CA LEU A 56 1.15 2.51 20.59
C LEU A 56 0.00 2.07 19.68
N SER A 57 -1.05 2.89 19.57
CA SER A 57 -2.11 2.70 18.56
C SER A 57 -1.92 3.63 17.37
N LEU A 58 -2.03 3.05 16.17
CA LEU A 58 -1.96 3.74 14.88
C LEU A 58 -3.33 3.83 14.18
N SER A 59 -4.44 3.47 14.87
CA SER A 59 -5.77 3.48 14.26
C SER A 59 -6.37 4.88 14.09
N THR A 60 -5.88 5.87 14.83
CA THR A 60 -6.31 7.27 14.72
C THR A 60 -5.12 8.22 14.79
N ARG A 61 -5.24 9.40 14.19
CA ARG A 61 -4.21 10.46 14.29
C ARG A 61 -3.93 10.84 15.74
N ALA A 62 -4.97 10.98 16.56
CA ALA A 62 -4.84 11.38 17.96
C ALA A 62 -4.04 10.36 18.79
N GLN A 63 -4.29 9.07 18.60
CA GLN A 63 -3.55 8.01 19.30
C GLN A 63 -2.10 7.91 18.81
N LEU A 64 -1.86 8.06 17.51
CA LEU A 64 -0.51 8.09 16.96
C LEU A 64 0.31 9.23 17.57
N LEU A 65 -0.29 10.43 17.69
CA LEU A 65 0.36 11.59 18.30
C LEU A 65 0.56 11.46 19.82
N LYS A 66 -0.30 10.70 20.51
CA LYS A 66 -0.11 10.36 21.93
C LYS A 66 1.18 9.55 22.15
N GLY A 67 1.59 8.76 21.16
CA GLY A 67 2.76 7.87 21.27
C GLY A 67 2.47 6.61 22.07
N GLY A 68 3.54 5.89 22.41
CA GLY A 68 3.50 4.66 23.20
C GLY A 68 4.47 4.70 24.37
N ASP A 69 4.80 3.52 24.90
CA ASP A 69 5.65 3.36 26.09
C ASP A 69 7.08 3.87 25.87
N SER A 70 7.55 3.91 24.61
CA SER A 70 8.86 4.47 24.22
C SER A 70 8.82 5.97 23.95
N GLY A 71 7.66 6.63 24.13
CA GLY A 71 7.46 8.05 23.86
C GLY A 71 6.77 8.35 22.53
N PRO A 72 6.92 9.57 21.99
CA PRO A 72 6.28 9.98 20.75
C PRO A 72 6.70 9.12 19.55
N ALA A 73 5.72 8.57 18.82
CA ALA A 73 6.01 7.78 17.62
C ALA A 73 6.54 8.63 16.46
N VAL A 74 6.16 9.91 16.43
CA VAL A 74 6.53 10.87 15.39
C VAL A 74 7.05 12.14 16.05
N SER A 75 8.14 12.67 15.51
CA SER A 75 8.72 13.95 15.92
C SER A 75 8.22 15.06 15.00
N ALA A 76 7.71 16.15 15.58
CA ALA A 76 7.21 17.31 14.84
C ALA A 76 8.32 18.25 14.34
N THR A 77 9.54 18.12 14.87
CA THR A 77 10.68 18.99 14.56
C THR A 77 11.74 18.30 13.71
N ASP A 78 11.86 16.98 13.83
CA ASP A 78 12.83 16.19 13.07
C ASP A 78 12.18 14.88 12.61
N VAL A 79 11.78 14.85 11.34
CA VAL A 79 11.16 13.69 10.70
C VAL A 79 12.03 12.44 10.82
N ALA A 80 13.35 12.56 10.67
CA ALA A 80 14.28 11.44 10.69
C ALA A 80 14.43 10.83 12.09
N ALA A 81 14.24 11.63 13.13
CA ALA A 81 14.25 11.18 14.52
C ALA A 81 12.94 10.51 14.97
N SER A 82 11.93 10.40 14.09
CA SER A 82 10.67 9.74 14.43
C SER A 82 10.88 8.24 14.67
N LEU A 83 10.47 7.75 15.84
CA LEU A 83 10.58 6.33 16.21
C LEU A 83 9.88 5.41 15.19
N LEU A 84 8.73 5.84 14.66
CA LEU A 84 8.01 5.12 13.61
C LEU A 84 8.89 4.92 12.37
N LEU A 85 9.61 5.96 11.96
CA LEU A 85 10.45 5.92 10.76
C LEU A 85 11.70 5.05 10.97
N GLN A 86 12.34 5.17 12.14
CA GLN A 86 13.46 4.30 12.54
C GLN A 86 13.05 2.83 12.57
N ALA A 87 11.87 2.53 13.13
CA ALA A 87 11.35 1.18 13.24
C ALA A 87 11.10 0.53 11.87
N VAL A 88 10.51 1.27 10.91
CA VAL A 88 10.28 0.74 9.55
C VAL A 88 11.53 0.69 8.69
N ARG A 89 12.55 1.50 9.02
CA ARG A 89 13.88 1.43 8.41
C ARG A 89 14.75 0.33 8.99
N TRP A 90 14.34 -0.29 10.10
CA TRP A 90 15.11 -1.28 10.86
C TRP A 90 16.37 -0.70 11.49
N GLU A 91 16.30 0.54 11.96
CA GLU A 91 17.36 1.25 12.71
C GLU A 91 17.14 1.13 14.23
N GLY A 92 16.57 0.01 14.68
CA GLY A 92 16.07 -0.22 16.04
C GLY A 92 15.12 -1.42 16.07
N PRO A 93 14.05 -1.40 16.90
CA PRO A 93 12.98 -2.40 16.84
C PRO A 93 12.47 -2.57 15.41
N GLN A 94 12.54 -3.79 14.88
CA GLN A 94 12.26 -4.06 13.48
C GLN A 94 10.76 -4.22 13.25
N MET A 95 10.17 -3.28 12.49
CA MET A 95 8.76 -3.33 12.11
C MET A 95 8.59 -3.23 10.59
N PRO A 96 7.60 -3.91 10.00
CA PRO A 96 6.82 -5.00 10.57
C PRO A 96 7.68 -6.26 10.82
N PRO A 97 7.30 -7.13 11.78
CA PRO A 97 8.04 -8.37 12.06
C PRO A 97 7.91 -9.40 10.93
N THR A 98 6.92 -9.24 10.05
CA THR A 98 6.64 -10.13 8.92
C THR A 98 7.55 -9.89 7.72
N GLY A 99 8.36 -8.83 7.73
CA GLY A 99 9.25 -8.48 6.64
C GLY A 99 9.36 -6.97 6.44
N ARG A 100 10.52 -6.53 5.94
CA ARG A 100 10.81 -5.11 5.71
C ARG A 100 9.88 -4.53 4.66
N LEU A 101 9.43 -3.30 4.88
CA LEU A 101 8.67 -2.57 3.89
C LEU A 101 9.54 -2.27 2.65
N PRO A 102 8.94 -2.23 1.45
CA PRO A 102 9.64 -1.73 0.27
C PRO A 102 10.00 -0.25 0.45
N ALA A 103 11.11 0.18 -0.17
CA ALA A 103 11.64 1.54 -0.03
C ALA A 103 10.58 2.63 -0.29
N ARG A 104 9.77 2.48 -1.34
CA ARG A 104 8.67 3.40 -1.67
C ARG A 104 7.66 3.62 -0.55
N GLU A 105 7.38 2.59 0.27
CA GLU A 105 6.41 2.68 1.37
C GLU A 105 7.04 3.42 2.56
N ILE A 106 8.34 3.21 2.79
CA ILE A 106 9.12 3.95 3.79
C ILE A 106 9.19 5.43 3.41
N GLU A 107 9.42 5.72 2.13
CA GLU A 107 9.42 7.07 1.58
C GLU A 107 8.05 7.74 1.71
N ALA A 108 6.97 7.01 1.43
CA ALA A 108 5.61 7.50 1.64
C ALA A 108 5.36 7.86 3.12
N ILE A 109 5.77 7.01 4.06
CA ILE A 109 5.68 7.31 5.51
C ILE A 109 6.47 8.57 5.85
N GLN A 110 7.70 8.68 5.36
CA GLN A 110 8.54 9.86 5.60
C GLN A 110 7.88 11.14 5.06
N GLN A 111 7.37 11.11 3.83
CA GLN A 111 6.69 12.25 3.22
C GLN A 111 5.42 12.61 4.00
N TRP A 112 4.63 11.62 4.39
CA TRP A 112 3.42 11.84 5.18
C TRP A 112 3.71 12.50 6.52
N ILE A 113 4.75 12.04 7.24
CA ILE A 113 5.23 12.69 8.47
C ILE A 113 5.67 14.13 8.18
N ALA A 114 6.50 14.33 7.15
CA ALA A 114 7.05 15.64 6.78
C ALA A 114 5.96 16.66 6.39
N THR A 115 4.84 16.19 5.84
CA THR A 115 3.68 17.03 5.48
C THR A 115 2.68 17.26 6.62
N GLY A 116 3.02 16.86 7.86
CA GLY A 116 2.23 17.19 9.05
C GLY A 116 1.22 16.11 9.48
N LEU A 117 1.40 14.87 9.01
CA LEU A 117 0.51 13.74 9.31
C LEU A 117 -0.94 14.05 8.91
N GLU A 118 -1.14 14.45 7.65
CA GLU A 118 -2.48 14.71 7.11
C GLU A 118 -3.36 13.47 7.31
N TRP A 119 -4.56 13.68 7.85
CA TRP A 119 -5.51 12.62 8.14
C TRP A 119 -6.91 13.12 7.78
N PRO A 120 -7.54 12.55 6.74
CA PRO A 120 -8.86 13.02 6.30
C PRO A 120 -9.90 12.95 7.41
N ALA A 121 -10.63 14.05 7.63
CA ALA A 121 -11.58 14.19 8.73
C ALA A 121 -12.75 13.19 8.67
N ASP A 122 -13.09 12.69 7.48
CA ASP A 122 -14.10 11.66 7.24
C ASP A 122 -13.61 10.24 7.59
N LEU A 123 -12.30 10.05 7.82
CA LEU A 123 -11.71 8.78 8.22
C LEU A 123 -11.39 8.79 9.72
N ALA A 124 -12.41 8.78 10.57
CA ALA A 124 -12.22 8.89 12.03
C ALA A 124 -11.31 7.81 12.63
N GLU A 125 -11.40 6.56 12.15
CA GLU A 125 -10.61 5.45 12.64
C GLU A 125 -10.33 4.41 11.54
N LEU A 126 -9.08 3.98 11.43
CA LEU A 126 -8.68 2.86 10.60
C LEU A 126 -8.85 1.54 11.34
N LYS A 127 -9.34 0.53 10.63
CA LYS A 127 -9.42 -0.85 11.11
C LYS A 127 -8.38 -1.69 10.39
N SER A 128 -7.81 -2.66 11.09
CA SER A 128 -6.90 -3.62 10.47
C SER A 128 -7.57 -4.29 9.27
N ALA A 129 -6.76 -4.56 8.23
CA ALA A 129 -7.26 -5.26 7.07
C ALA A 129 -7.79 -6.64 7.51
N PRO A 130 -8.95 -7.09 7.00
CA PRO A 130 -9.48 -8.38 7.36
C PRO A 130 -8.46 -9.46 6.99
N VAL A 131 -8.13 -10.32 7.94
CA VAL A 131 -7.34 -11.52 7.66
C VAL A 131 -8.15 -12.34 6.67
N ARG A 132 -7.64 -12.49 5.43
CA ARG A 132 -8.26 -13.37 4.44
C ARG A 132 -8.24 -14.79 4.99
N LYS A 133 -9.37 -15.25 5.50
CA LYS A 133 -9.56 -16.65 5.86
C LYS A 133 -9.72 -17.44 4.56
N ALA A 134 -9.15 -18.65 4.53
CA ALA A 134 -9.50 -19.59 3.47
C ALA A 134 -11.03 -19.77 3.49
N PRO A 135 -11.69 -19.79 2.32
CA PRO A 135 -13.12 -20.08 2.28
C PRO A 135 -13.35 -21.47 2.88
N GLU A 136 -14.39 -21.60 3.69
CA GLU A 136 -14.76 -22.88 4.28
C GLU A 136 -15.20 -23.85 3.17
N VAL A 137 -14.72 -25.11 3.23
CA VAL A 137 -15.08 -26.13 2.24
C VAL A 137 -16.55 -26.53 2.43
N ASN A 138 -17.43 -25.89 1.66
CA ASN A 138 -18.87 -26.06 1.68
C ASN A 138 -19.43 -26.40 0.28
N ALA A 139 -20.75 -26.53 0.16
CA ALA A 139 -21.43 -26.87 -1.10
C ALA A 139 -21.16 -25.87 -2.24
N GLU A 140 -20.92 -24.60 -1.93
CA GLU A 140 -20.61 -23.55 -2.91
C GLU A 140 -19.16 -23.63 -3.39
N THR A 141 -18.19 -23.71 -2.46
CA THR A 141 -16.77 -23.86 -2.83
C THR A 141 -16.47 -25.13 -3.65
N LYS A 142 -17.23 -26.21 -3.43
CA LYS A 142 -17.15 -27.44 -4.23
C LYS A 142 -17.65 -27.28 -5.67
N GLN A 143 -18.39 -26.20 -5.98
CA GLN A 143 -18.83 -25.88 -7.34
C GLN A 143 -17.75 -25.21 -8.20
N HIS A 144 -16.61 -24.83 -7.61
CA HIS A 144 -15.51 -24.29 -8.39
C HIS A 144 -15.05 -25.31 -9.45
N TRP A 145 -14.77 -24.82 -10.66
CA TRP A 145 -14.52 -25.66 -11.86
C TRP A 145 -13.46 -26.73 -11.64
N SER A 146 -12.44 -26.43 -10.81
CA SER A 146 -11.32 -27.35 -10.52
C SER A 146 -11.71 -28.56 -9.67
N PHE A 147 -12.86 -28.51 -8.98
CA PHE A 147 -13.39 -29.60 -8.16
C PHE A 147 -14.53 -30.36 -8.87
N GLN A 148 -14.91 -29.95 -10.08
CA GLN A 148 -15.90 -30.66 -10.87
C GLN A 148 -15.26 -31.91 -11.53
N PRO A 149 -15.95 -33.05 -11.56
CA PRO A 149 -15.47 -34.22 -12.28
C PRO A 149 -15.22 -33.89 -13.75
N VAL A 150 -14.05 -34.31 -14.28
CA VAL A 150 -13.73 -34.15 -15.70
C VAL A 150 -14.71 -34.97 -16.52
N ARG A 151 -15.49 -34.31 -17.39
CA ARG A 151 -16.40 -34.95 -18.34
C ARG A 151 -15.81 -34.91 -19.73
N ARG A 152 -15.73 -36.08 -20.39
CA ARG A 152 -15.31 -36.16 -21.78
C ARG A 152 -16.51 -35.78 -22.68
N PRO A 153 -16.44 -34.68 -23.45
CA PRO A 153 -17.52 -34.33 -24.37
C PRO A 153 -17.62 -35.36 -25.50
N ALA A 154 -18.80 -35.51 -26.09
CA ALA A 154 -18.97 -36.32 -27.28
C ALA A 154 -18.16 -35.72 -28.44
N VAL A 155 -17.53 -36.58 -29.24
CA VAL A 155 -16.81 -36.16 -30.44
C VAL A 155 -17.84 -35.73 -31.48
N PRO A 156 -17.74 -34.53 -32.07
CA PRO A 156 -18.64 -34.10 -33.14
C PRO A 156 -18.59 -35.08 -34.32
N ALA A 157 -19.73 -35.37 -34.93
CA ALA A 157 -19.77 -36.14 -36.17
C ALA A 157 -19.14 -35.31 -37.30
N ALA A 158 -18.34 -35.95 -38.15
CA ALA A 158 -17.85 -35.34 -39.39
C ALA A 158 -19.05 -35.03 -40.32
N PRO A 159 -18.98 -33.94 -41.11
CA PRO A 159 -20.04 -33.57 -42.05
C PRO A 159 -20.23 -34.62 -43.15
#